data_AF-A0A5C5RRU3-F1
#
_entry.id   AF-A0A5C5RRU3-F1
#
_cell.length_a   1.000
_cell.length_b   1.000
_cell.length_c   1.000
_cell.angle_alpha   90.00
_cell.angle_beta   90.00
_cell.angle_gamma   90.00
#
_symmetry.space_group_name_H-M   'P 1'
#
loop_
_entity.id
_entity.type
_entity.pdbx_description
1 polymer ?
#
loop_
_entity_poly.entity_id
_entity_poly.type
_entity_poly.pdbx_seq_one_letter_code
_entity_poly.pdbx_strand_id
1 'polypeptide(L)'
;MKRLVIGAAAVLVAGCSFDIGGASVDYGKLEGAITTKLNTEYGNLGHKVDSVSCDQSNKRPSVGSTFTCDVRISDAVVPVTVTVKDKDMNVDFVTAKKLYSLSALGPQLTPHVSAQLPGATAVDCGTGLKAVAPKESFTCRVANSDGTVDTLTYTVGGTADEDGWEVA
;
A
#
# COMPACT_ATOMS: atom_id res chain seq x y z
N MET A 1 -5.71 23.99 12.15
CA MET A 1 -6.03 22.76 11.41
C MET A 1 -5.43 21.60 12.20
N LYS A 2 -6.27 20.73 12.78
CA LYS A 2 -5.84 19.65 13.67
C LYS A 2 -5.67 18.39 12.82
N ARG A 3 -4.42 18.06 12.47
CA ARG A 3 -4.09 16.78 11.84
C ARG A 3 -4.07 15.74 12.93
N LEU A 4 -5.10 14.89 12.99
CA LEU A 4 -5.06 13.73 13.86
C LEU A 4 -4.45 12.57 13.09
N VAL A 5 -3.45 11.98 13.72
CA VAL A 5 -2.69 10.89 13.17
C VAL A 5 -3.39 9.59 13.52
N ILE A 6 -3.68 8.77 12.51
CA ILE A 6 -4.31 7.46 12.70
C ILE A 6 -3.43 6.42 12.04
N GLY A 7 -3.02 5.42 12.83
CA GLY A 7 -2.44 4.18 12.33
C GLY A 7 -3.50 3.33 11.64
N ALA A 8 -4.08 3.84 10.55
CA ALA A 8 -4.93 3.02 9.70
C ALA A 8 -4.08 1.89 9.11
N ALA A 9 -4.70 0.72 8.88
CA ALA A 9 -4.03 -0.49 8.45
C ALA A 9 -3.56 -0.41 6.98
N ALA A 10 -2.63 0.49 6.71
CA ALA A 10 -1.95 0.67 5.44
C ALA A 10 -0.56 0.04 5.54
N VAL A 11 -0.28 -0.95 4.71
CA VAL A 11 0.98 -1.71 4.81
C VAL A 11 1.91 -1.33 3.66
N LEU A 12 3.03 -0.69 3.99
CA LEU A 12 4.21 -0.68 3.15
C LEU A 12 4.97 -1.97 3.39
N VAL A 13 5.17 -2.76 2.34
CA VAL A 13 5.88 -4.02 2.46
C VAL A 13 7.27 -3.88 1.89
N ALA A 14 8.26 -4.18 2.72
CA ALA A 14 9.63 -4.40 2.32
C ALA A 14 9.99 -5.88 2.50
N GLY A 15 10.67 -6.45 1.50
CA GLY A 15 11.30 -7.76 1.58
C GLY A 15 12.79 -7.63 1.86
N CYS A 16 13.29 -8.40 2.82
CA CYS A 16 14.73 -8.50 3.10
C CYS A 16 15.44 -9.33 2.02
N SER A 17 16.74 -9.14 1.82
CA SER A 17 17.54 -9.78 0.78
C SER A 17 17.28 -11.29 0.63
N PHE A 18 16.86 -11.72 -0.55
CA PHE A 18 16.77 -13.13 -0.92
C PHE A 18 17.54 -13.40 -2.22
N ASP A 19 18.14 -14.59 -2.27
CA ASP A 19 18.88 -15.09 -3.44
C ASP A 19 17.89 -15.50 -4.53
N ILE A 20 17.94 -14.79 -5.65
CA ILE A 20 17.10 -15.08 -6.83
C ILE A 20 17.93 -15.52 -8.03
N GLY A 21 19.15 -15.99 -7.83
CA GLY A 21 19.90 -16.68 -8.88
C GLY A 21 21.39 -16.34 -8.96
N GLY A 22 22.15 -17.24 -9.58
CA GLY A 22 23.59 -17.07 -9.75
C GLY A 22 23.98 -16.09 -10.86
N ALA A 23 24.06 -16.57 -12.12
CA ALA A 23 24.58 -15.76 -13.23
C ALA A 23 23.56 -14.77 -13.84
N SER A 24 22.28 -14.87 -13.48
CA SER A 24 21.17 -14.03 -13.98
C SER A 24 20.00 -14.08 -13.01
N VAL A 25 19.08 -13.12 -13.12
CA VAL A 25 17.84 -13.07 -12.34
C VAL A 25 16.88 -14.18 -12.76
N ASP A 26 16.47 -15.01 -11.80
CA ASP A 26 15.36 -15.96 -11.92
C ASP A 26 14.05 -15.25 -11.56
N TYR A 27 13.37 -14.71 -12.57
CA TYR A 27 12.12 -13.97 -12.38
C TYR A 27 11.00 -14.83 -11.79
N GLY A 28 10.96 -16.13 -12.07
CA GLY A 28 9.96 -17.02 -11.49
C GLY A 28 10.14 -17.16 -9.97
N LYS A 29 11.40 -17.30 -9.51
CA LYS A 29 11.72 -17.29 -8.07
C LYS A 29 11.42 -15.94 -7.43
N LEU A 30 11.76 -14.84 -8.10
CA LEU A 30 11.49 -13.49 -7.61
C LEU A 30 9.99 -13.22 -7.46
N GLU A 31 9.21 -13.48 -8.50
CA GLU A 31 7.74 -13.31 -8.50
C GLU A 31 7.10 -14.19 -7.42
N GLY A 32 7.58 -15.42 -7.23
CA GLY A 32 7.17 -16.31 -6.15
C GLY A 32 7.49 -15.74 -4.76
N ALA A 33 8.71 -15.25 -4.55
CA ALA A 33 9.13 -14.67 -3.28
C ALA A 33 8.32 -13.40 -2.91
N ILE A 34 8.11 -12.52 -3.89
CA ILE A 34 7.25 -11.34 -3.73
C ILE A 34 5.82 -11.76 -3.37
N THR A 35 5.26 -12.74 -4.09
CA THR A 35 3.92 -13.29 -3.83
C THR A 35 3.79 -13.81 -2.40
N THR A 36 4.75 -14.63 -1.94
CA THR A 36 4.74 -15.18 -0.58
C THR A 36 4.78 -14.09 0.47
N LYS A 37 5.71 -13.14 0.36
CA LYS A 37 5.86 -12.05 1.34
C LYS A 37 4.62 -11.17 1.39
N LEU A 38 4.08 -10.77 0.23
CA LEU A 38 2.89 -9.93 0.19
C LEU A 38 1.63 -10.66 0.65
N ASN A 39 1.50 -11.97 0.41
CA ASN A 39 0.40 -12.77 0.98
C ASN A 39 0.46 -12.84 2.50
N THR A 40 1.65 -12.87 3.12
CA THR A 40 1.79 -12.80 4.57
C THR A 40 1.33 -11.46 5.11
N GLU A 41 1.75 -10.37 4.48
CA GLU A 41 1.44 -9.01 4.96
C GLU A 41 -0.01 -8.61 4.70
N TYR A 42 -0.50 -8.80 3.47
CA TYR A 42 -1.86 -8.46 3.06
C TYR A 42 -2.90 -9.52 3.44
N GLY A 43 -2.48 -10.73 3.80
CA GLY A 43 -3.37 -11.75 4.36
C GLY A 43 -4.06 -11.28 5.64
N ASN A 44 -3.40 -10.42 6.42
CA ASN A 44 -3.99 -9.78 7.61
C ASN A 44 -5.13 -8.82 7.27
N LEU A 45 -5.20 -8.33 6.02
CA LEU A 45 -6.28 -7.52 5.49
C LEU A 45 -7.36 -8.38 4.80
N GLY A 46 -7.21 -9.70 4.78
CA GLY A 46 -8.13 -10.62 4.11
C GLY A 46 -7.93 -10.74 2.60
N HIS A 47 -6.81 -10.25 2.07
CA HIS A 47 -6.52 -10.24 0.63
C HIS A 47 -5.31 -11.10 0.27
N LYS A 48 -5.28 -11.58 -0.97
CA LYS A 48 -4.18 -12.36 -1.53
C LYS A 48 -3.75 -11.79 -2.87
N VAL A 49 -2.47 -11.93 -3.16
CA VAL A 49 -1.88 -11.63 -4.47
C VAL A 49 -2.42 -12.60 -5.51
N ASP A 50 -2.96 -12.05 -6.60
CA ASP A 50 -3.44 -12.82 -7.75
C ASP A 50 -2.31 -13.12 -8.73
N SER A 51 -1.44 -12.14 -8.97
CA SER A 51 -0.30 -12.29 -9.88
C SER A 51 0.79 -11.26 -9.57
N VAL A 52 2.04 -11.62 -9.86
CA VAL A 52 3.18 -10.70 -9.92
C VAL A 52 3.77 -10.79 -11.32
N SER A 53 4.09 -9.65 -11.93
CA SER A 53 4.76 -9.60 -13.22
C SER A 53 5.90 -8.60 -13.17
N CYS A 54 7.13 -9.09 -13.30
CA CYS A 54 8.32 -8.25 -13.29
C CYS A 54 8.72 -7.80 -14.70
N ASP A 55 9.34 -6.62 -14.82
CA ASP A 55 10.03 -6.22 -16.05
C ASP A 55 11.24 -7.14 -16.30
N GLN A 56 11.11 -7.97 -17.34
CA GLN A 56 12.13 -8.96 -17.73
C GLN A 56 13.05 -8.48 -18.86
N SER A 57 13.04 -7.18 -19.17
CA SER A 57 13.86 -6.58 -20.22
C SER A 57 15.38 -6.77 -20.01
N ASN A 58 15.82 -6.90 -18.76
CA ASN A 58 17.23 -7.08 -18.42
C ASN A 58 17.47 -8.26 -17.45
N LYS A 59 17.82 -9.42 -18.01
CA LYS A 59 18.09 -10.64 -17.22
C LYS A 59 19.34 -10.58 -16.34
N ARG A 60 20.22 -9.59 -16.54
CA ARG A 60 21.44 -9.40 -15.74
C ARG A 60 21.61 -7.92 -15.40
N PRO A 61 20.75 -7.37 -14.53
CA PRO A 61 20.87 -5.99 -14.10
C PRO A 61 22.20 -5.75 -13.40
N SER A 62 22.73 -4.53 -13.50
CA SER A 62 23.92 -4.15 -12.75
C SER A 62 23.61 -4.07 -11.25
N VAL A 63 24.61 -4.33 -10.41
CA VAL A 63 24.50 -4.11 -8.96
C VAL A 63 24.09 -2.66 -8.69
N GLY A 64 23.13 -2.46 -7.79
CA GLY A 64 22.54 -1.17 -7.45
C GLY A 64 21.47 -0.68 -8.42
N SER A 65 21.27 -1.36 -9.56
CA SER A 65 20.16 -1.02 -10.46
C SER A 65 18.82 -1.47 -9.91
N THR A 66 17.77 -0.81 -10.39
CA THR A 66 16.39 -1.11 -10.02
C THR A 66 15.55 -1.47 -11.23
N PHE A 67 14.52 -2.26 -10.99
CA PHE A 67 13.44 -2.54 -11.94
C PHE A 67 12.12 -2.69 -11.18
N THR A 68 11.02 -2.75 -11.90
CA THR A 68 9.67 -2.78 -11.31
C THR A 68 8.97 -4.11 -11.56
N CYS A 69 8.19 -4.54 -10.58
CA CYS A 69 7.21 -5.59 -10.73
C CYS A 69 5.82 -5.06 -10.40
N ASP A 70 4.82 -5.43 -11.20
CA ASP A 70 3.43 -5.12 -10.93
C ASP A 70 2.76 -6.28 -10.19
N VAL A 71 2.25 -5.98 -9.00
CA VAL A 71 1.50 -6.94 -8.18
C VAL A 71 0.01 -6.64 -8.33
N ARG A 72 -0.78 -7.62 -8.76
CA ARG A 72 -2.25 -7.51 -8.80
C ARG A 72 -2.87 -8.16 -7.59
N ILE A 73 -3.81 -7.44 -6.97
CA ILE A 73 -4.58 -7.88 -5.80
C ILE A 73 -6.00 -7.38 -6.00
N SER A 74 -6.92 -8.28 -6.33
CA SER A 74 -8.27 -7.95 -6.77
C SER A 74 -8.25 -6.94 -7.92
N ASP A 75 -8.81 -5.75 -7.70
CA ASP A 75 -8.87 -4.65 -8.66
C ASP A 75 -7.69 -3.66 -8.55
N ALA A 76 -6.80 -3.84 -7.56
CA ALA A 76 -5.66 -2.97 -7.33
C ALA A 76 -4.37 -3.49 -7.97
N VAL A 77 -3.53 -2.54 -8.42
CA VAL A 77 -2.15 -2.80 -8.84
C VAL A 77 -1.20 -2.07 -7.89
N VAL A 78 -0.30 -2.82 -7.27
CA VAL A 78 0.75 -2.30 -6.37
C VAL A 78 2.10 -2.46 -7.08
N PRO A 79 2.72 -1.37 -7.53
CA PRO A 79 4.06 -1.44 -8.09
C PRO A 79 5.07 -1.76 -6.99
N VAL A 80 6.02 -2.64 -7.28
CA VAL A 80 7.12 -3.05 -6.41
C VAL A 80 8.42 -2.66 -7.07
N THR A 81 9.25 -1.89 -6.37
CA THR A 81 10.61 -1.57 -6.80
C THR A 81 11.55 -2.64 -6.26
N VAL A 82 12.27 -3.31 -7.16
CA VAL A 82 13.30 -4.31 -6.83
C VAL A 82 14.68 -3.68 -7.03
N THR A 83 15.59 -3.90 -6.09
CA THR A 83 16.97 -3.41 -6.14
C THR A 83 17.95 -4.57 -6.12
N VAL A 84 18.86 -4.65 -7.10
CA VAL A 84 19.92 -5.66 -7.13
C VAL A 84 21.03 -5.27 -6.16
N LYS A 85 21.37 -6.17 -5.23
CA LYS A 85 22.29 -5.91 -4.12
C LYS A 85 23.72 -6.32 -4.41
N ASP A 86 23.92 -7.37 -5.18
CA ASP A 86 25.26 -7.89 -5.45
C ASP A 86 25.34 -8.71 -6.75
N LYS A 87 26.54 -9.23 -7.01
CA LYS A 87 26.89 -10.01 -8.20
C LYS A 87 26.24 -11.41 -8.23
N ASP A 88 25.74 -11.87 -7.09
CA ASP A 88 25.03 -13.14 -6.92
C ASP A 88 23.51 -12.90 -7.02
N MET A 89 23.13 -11.76 -7.63
CA MET A 89 21.76 -11.32 -7.90
C MET A 89 20.84 -11.37 -6.67
N ASN A 90 21.36 -11.19 -5.45
CA ASN A 90 20.50 -10.95 -4.30
C ASN A 90 19.70 -9.66 -4.52
N VAL A 91 18.44 -9.64 -4.11
CA VAL A 91 17.59 -8.44 -4.25
C VAL A 91 16.88 -8.06 -2.98
N ASP A 92 16.71 -6.75 -2.80
CA ASP A 92 15.70 -6.19 -1.89
C ASP A 92 14.50 -5.70 -2.71
N PHE A 93 13.32 -5.66 -2.11
CA PHE A 93 12.19 -4.98 -2.74
C PHE A 93 11.34 -4.19 -1.77
N VAL A 94 10.63 -3.20 -2.30
CA VAL A 94 9.67 -2.38 -1.56
C VAL A 94 8.47 -2.03 -2.43
N THR A 95 7.27 -2.06 -1.86
CA THR A 95 6.07 -1.56 -2.52
C THR A 95 6.13 -0.04 -2.65
N ALA A 96 5.94 0.49 -3.86
CA ALA A 96 5.97 1.92 -4.13
C ALA A 96 4.70 2.66 -3.64
N LYS A 97 3.63 1.92 -3.39
CA LYS A 97 2.34 2.43 -2.91
C LYS A 97 1.88 1.67 -1.66
N LYS A 98 1.17 2.36 -0.76
CA LYS A 98 0.46 1.75 0.36
C LYS A 98 -0.87 1.17 -0.15
N LEU A 99 -1.21 -0.02 0.31
CA LEU A 99 -2.49 -0.67 -0.01
C LEU A 99 -3.48 -0.46 1.13
N TYR A 100 -4.69 -0.01 0.80
CA TYR A 100 -5.78 0.25 1.73
C TYR A 100 -6.99 -0.62 1.41
N SER A 101 -7.61 -1.20 2.44
CA SER A 101 -8.97 -1.74 2.35
C SER A 101 -9.96 -0.63 2.68
N LEU A 102 -10.63 -0.08 1.67
CA LEU A 102 -11.48 1.10 1.82
C LEU A 102 -12.70 0.82 2.73
N SER A 103 -13.23 -0.41 2.65
CA SER A 103 -14.33 -0.86 3.51
C SER A 103 -13.94 -0.99 4.99
N ALA A 104 -12.66 -1.21 5.29
CA ALA A 104 -12.17 -1.25 6.66
C ALA A 104 -11.76 0.15 7.16
N LEU A 105 -11.25 1.00 6.27
CA LEU A 105 -10.74 2.33 6.60
C LEU A 105 -11.83 3.25 7.16
N GLY A 106 -12.99 3.34 6.51
CA GLY A 106 -14.08 4.20 6.97
C GLY A 106 -14.52 3.93 8.43
N PRO A 107 -14.87 2.68 8.78
CA PRO A 107 -15.16 2.30 10.16
C PRO A 107 -14.01 2.58 11.14
N GLN A 108 -12.75 2.42 10.73
CA GLN A 108 -11.59 2.77 11.56
C GLN A 108 -11.47 4.28 11.79
N LEU A 109 -11.77 5.11 10.79
CA LEU A 109 -11.72 6.58 10.90
C LEU A 109 -12.88 7.14 11.73
N THR A 110 -14.05 6.50 11.67
CA THR A 110 -15.30 7.03 12.25
C THR A 110 -15.14 7.48 13.71
N PRO A 111 -14.63 6.68 14.66
CA PRO A 111 -14.47 7.11 16.05
C PRO A 111 -13.60 8.36 16.23
N HIS A 112 -12.54 8.49 15.41
CA HIS A 112 -11.62 9.61 15.47
C HIS A 112 -12.19 10.89 14.86
N VAL A 113 -12.98 10.75 13.80
CA VAL A 113 -13.69 11.86 13.17
C VAL A 113 -14.80 12.35 14.10
N SER A 114 -15.64 11.45 14.63
CA SER A 114 -16.71 11.80 15.57
C SER A 114 -16.20 12.46 16.86
N ALA A 115 -14.99 12.12 17.31
CA ALA A 115 -14.37 12.78 18.47
C ALA A 115 -13.98 14.25 18.22
N GLN A 116 -13.76 14.64 16.95
CA GLN A 116 -13.33 15.99 16.58
C GLN A 116 -14.41 16.83 15.91
N LEU A 117 -15.36 16.17 15.25
CA LEU A 117 -16.51 16.77 14.59
C LEU A 117 -17.78 16.22 15.27
N PRO A 118 -18.25 16.86 16.36
CA PRO A 118 -19.49 16.46 17.02
C PRO A 118 -20.66 16.55 16.03
N GLY A 119 -21.26 15.41 15.71
CA GLY A 119 -22.28 15.30 14.66
C GLY A 119 -21.93 14.30 13.57
N ALA A 120 -20.64 14.01 13.36
CA ALA A 120 -20.22 12.95 12.44
C ALA A 120 -20.64 11.58 12.96
N THR A 121 -21.35 10.83 12.12
CA THR A 121 -21.93 9.51 12.45
C THR A 121 -21.25 8.35 11.74
N ALA A 122 -20.72 8.58 10.54
CA ALA A 122 -20.02 7.56 9.76
C ALA A 122 -19.04 8.20 8.77
N VAL A 123 -17.94 7.49 8.50
CA VAL A 123 -17.01 7.80 7.41
C VAL A 123 -17.09 6.68 6.37
N ASP A 124 -17.37 7.05 5.12
CA ASP A 124 -17.40 6.15 3.97
C ASP A 124 -16.26 6.48 3.01
N CYS A 125 -15.26 5.59 2.94
CA CYS A 125 -14.13 5.71 2.02
C CYS A 125 -14.33 4.93 0.72
N GLY A 126 -15.51 4.33 0.51
CA GLY A 126 -15.80 3.42 -0.58
C GLY A 126 -15.48 1.96 -0.27
N THR A 127 -15.45 1.14 -1.31
CA THR A 127 -15.26 -0.30 -1.24
C THR A 127 -14.04 -0.75 -2.02
N GLY A 128 -13.57 -1.97 -1.77
CA GLY A 128 -12.45 -2.56 -2.51
C GLY A 128 -11.09 -2.08 -2.02
N LEU A 129 -10.07 -2.34 -2.84
CA LEU A 129 -8.68 -2.02 -2.53
C LEU A 129 -8.23 -0.77 -3.26
N LYS A 130 -7.37 0.01 -2.61
CA LYS A 130 -6.73 1.17 -3.23
C LYS A 130 -5.25 1.23 -2.92
N ALA A 131 -4.45 1.27 -3.98
CA ALA A 131 -3.01 1.51 -3.89
C ALA A 131 -2.73 2.99 -4.10
N VAL A 132 -2.16 3.67 -3.10
CA VAL A 132 -1.92 5.12 -3.12
C VAL A 132 -0.47 5.41 -2.77
N ALA A 133 0.18 6.32 -3.51
CA ALA A 133 1.57 6.64 -3.25
C ALA A 133 1.71 7.49 -1.97
N PRO A 134 2.85 7.42 -1.28
CA PRO A 134 3.15 8.33 -0.19
C PRO A 134 2.97 9.79 -0.59
N LYS A 135 2.40 10.60 0.31
CA LYS A 135 2.06 12.03 0.15
C LYS A 135 0.93 12.34 -0.84
N GLU A 136 0.34 11.35 -1.47
CA GLU A 136 -0.90 11.53 -2.21
C GLU A 136 -2.12 11.47 -1.27
N SER A 137 -3.26 11.94 -1.76
CA SER A 137 -4.51 11.97 -1.00
C SER A 137 -5.66 11.36 -1.79
N PHE A 138 -6.66 10.89 -1.06
CA PHE A 138 -7.96 10.50 -1.61
C PHE A 138 -9.08 10.91 -0.66
N THR A 139 -10.30 10.95 -1.17
CA THR A 139 -11.45 11.46 -0.42
C THR A 139 -12.32 10.34 0.16
N CYS A 140 -12.85 10.55 1.36
CA CYS A 140 -13.95 9.84 1.96
C CYS A 140 -15.12 10.80 2.21
N ARG A 141 -16.31 10.26 2.47
CA ARG A 141 -17.51 11.02 2.80
C ARG A 141 -17.80 10.90 4.29
N VAL A 142 -18.19 11.99 4.95
CA VAL A 142 -18.57 12.00 6.36
C VAL A 142 -20.06 12.26 6.45
N ALA A 143 -20.83 11.27 6.90
CA ALA A 143 -22.25 11.43 7.14
C ALA A 143 -22.50 12.05 8.52
N ASN A 144 -23.29 13.11 8.59
CA ASN A 144 -23.61 13.82 9.83
C ASN A 144 -25.05 13.52 10.31
N SER A 145 -25.29 13.74 11.60
CA SER A 145 -26.58 13.49 12.25
C SER A 145 -27.71 14.40 11.77
N ASP A 146 -27.39 15.54 11.16
CA ASP A 146 -28.33 16.47 10.53
C ASP A 146 -28.68 16.07 9.08
N GLY A 147 -28.12 14.98 8.58
CA GLY A 147 -28.32 14.47 7.22
C GLY A 147 -27.39 15.09 6.16
N THR A 148 -26.49 16.00 6.55
CA THR A 148 -25.46 16.53 5.65
C THR A 148 -24.34 15.52 5.41
N VAL A 149 -23.59 15.72 4.32
CA VAL A 149 -22.44 14.90 3.96
C VAL A 149 -21.26 15.80 3.64
N ASP A 150 -20.24 15.76 4.49
CA ASP A 150 -18.99 16.49 4.30
C ASP A 150 -17.93 15.64 3.58
N THR A 151 -16.86 16.30 3.13
CA THR A 151 -15.74 15.61 2.47
C THR A 151 -14.55 15.52 3.42
N LEU A 152 -14.07 14.29 3.64
CA LEU A 152 -12.82 14.04 4.32
C LEU A 152 -11.71 13.81 3.28
N THR A 153 -10.64 14.58 3.35
CA THR A 153 -9.42 14.34 2.57
C THR A 153 -8.46 13.50 3.42
N TYR A 154 -8.21 12.27 3.00
CA TYR A 154 -7.24 11.37 3.60
C TYR A 154 -5.90 11.50 2.87
N THR A 155 -4.83 11.76 3.60
CA THR A 155 -3.47 11.95 3.09
C THR A 155 -2.58 10.81 3.56
N VAL A 156 -1.96 10.15 2.60
CA VAL A 156 -1.02 9.06 2.83
C VAL A 156 0.29 9.62 3.34
N GLY A 157 0.74 9.17 4.51
CA GLY A 157 2.03 9.52 5.08
C GLY A 157 3.19 9.01 4.25
N GLY A 158 4.36 9.62 4.43
CA GLY A 158 5.64 9.10 3.95
C GLY A 158 5.98 7.71 4.46
N THR A 159 7.19 7.24 4.15
CA THR A 159 7.71 5.97 4.69
C THR A 159 7.88 6.01 6.21
N ALA A 160 8.17 7.19 6.77
CA ALA A 160 8.34 7.42 8.20
C ALA A 160 7.24 8.31 8.81
N ASP A 161 6.33 8.81 7.99
CA ASP A 161 5.23 9.65 8.46
C ASP A 161 3.95 8.82 8.51
N GLU A 162 3.17 9.05 9.55
CA GLU A 162 1.87 8.45 9.68
C GLU A 162 0.86 9.13 8.74
N ASP A 163 -0.22 8.42 8.44
CA ASP A 163 -1.29 8.94 7.60
C ASP A 163 -2.12 9.98 8.37
N GLY A 164 -2.74 10.91 7.65
CA GLY A 164 -3.51 12.00 8.24
C GLY A 164 -4.80 12.28 7.47
N TRP A 165 -5.70 13.05 8.07
CA TRP A 165 -6.94 13.46 7.42
C TRP A 165 -7.41 14.83 7.87
N GLU A 166 -8.27 15.43 7.07
CA GLU A 166 -8.98 16.68 7.34
C GLU A 166 -10.39 16.64 6.75
N VAL A 167 -11.35 17.30 7.40
CA VAL A 167 -12.72 17.46 6.90
C VAL A 167 -12.90 18.91 6.45
N ALA A 168 -13.47 19.09 5.27
CA ALA A 168 -13.83 20.38 4.70
C ALA A 168 -15.35 20.59 4.79
#